data_AF-A0A0E0LMX4-F1
#
_entry.id   AF-A0A0E0LMX4-F1
#
_cell.length_a   1.000
_cell.length_b   1.000
_cell.length_c   1.000
_cell.angle_alpha   90.00
_cell.angle_beta   90.00
_cell.angle_gamma   90.00
#
_symmetry.space_group_name_H-M   'P 1'
#
loop_
_entity.id
_entity.type
_entity.pdbx_description
1 polymer ?
#
loop_
_entity_poly.entity_id
_entity_poly.type
_entity_poly.pdbx_seq_one_letter_code
_entity_poly.pdbx_strand_id
1 'polypeptide(L)'
;MASQRLLLLLAVLLLTLLAATAAVVGGDGGDDVGAEEAKPPDDGAPAPAAKLDVRARRWPRLTATDGQLVVGESKRKEEYICFPEHLCTCYSFFYDIVGRGEQLCCKHQLAARLAEAVSKLQDIEVTDEELAHMLAKL
;
A
#
# COMPACT_ATOMS: atom_id res chain seq x y z
N MET A 1 -29.07 -15.02 -28.99
CA MET A 1 -29.11 -13.88 -28.05
C MET A 1 -27.86 -13.71 -27.17
N ALA A 2 -26.90 -14.65 -27.17
CA ALA A 2 -25.63 -14.50 -26.43
C ALA A 2 -24.62 -13.54 -27.09
N SER A 3 -24.66 -13.41 -28.43
CA SER A 3 -23.72 -12.60 -29.21
C SER A 3 -23.80 -11.09 -28.90
N GLN A 4 -25.00 -10.53 -28.80
CA GLN A 4 -25.17 -9.10 -28.53
C GLN A 4 -24.76 -8.72 -27.10
N ARG A 5 -24.98 -9.61 -26.13
CA ARG A 5 -24.52 -9.41 -24.75
C ARG A 5 -22.99 -9.46 -24.67
N LEU A 6 -22.36 -10.38 -25.39
CA LEU A 6 -20.90 -10.47 -25.46
C LEU A 6 -20.28 -9.22 -26.10
N LEU A 7 -20.87 -8.72 -27.19
CA LEU A 7 -20.41 -7.50 -27.85
C LEU A 7 -20.53 -6.27 -26.94
N LEU A 8 -21.62 -6.15 -26.16
CA LEU A 8 -21.78 -5.07 -25.20
C LEU A 8 -20.75 -5.14 -24.07
N LEU A 9 -20.46 -6.33 -23.54
CA LEU A 9 -19.44 -6.52 -22.51
C LEU A 9 -18.03 -6.17 -23.02
N LEU A 10 -17.69 -6.59 -24.24
CA LEU A 10 -16.41 -6.25 -24.87
C LEU A 10 -16.28 -4.75 -25.15
N ALA A 11 -17.36 -4.09 -25.59
CA ALA A 11 -17.38 -2.65 -25.82
C ALA A 11 -17.19 -1.86 -24.52
N VAL A 12 -17.86 -2.26 -23.43
CA VAL A 12 -17.70 -1.63 -22.11
C VAL A 12 -16.28 -1.83 -21.60
N LEU A 13 -15.71 -3.03 -21.75
CA LEU A 13 -14.32 -3.30 -21.37
C LEU A 13 -13.36 -2.38 -22.13
N LEU A 14 -13.48 -2.28 -23.45
CA LEU A 14 -12.65 -1.39 -24.27
C LEU A 14 -12.78 0.08 -23.87
N LEU A 15 -14.01 0.56 -23.62
CA LEU A 15 -14.25 1.93 -23.14
C LEU A 15 -13.59 2.20 -21.78
N THR A 16 -13.61 1.23 -20.86
CA THR A 16 -12.93 1.36 -19.57
C THR A 16 -11.40 1.39 -19.70
N LEU A 17 -10.83 0.60 -20.63
CA LEU A 17 -9.39 0.62 -20.89
C LEU A 17 -8.93 1.93 -21.55
N LEU A 18 -9.68 2.49 -22.50
CA LEU A 18 -9.33 3.76 -23.14
C LEU A 18 -9.39 4.95 -22.16
N ALA A 19 -10.28 4.92 -21.16
CA ALA A 19 -10.35 5.98 -20.15
C ALA A 19 -9.14 5.99 -19.20
N ALA A 20 -8.50 4.84 -18.98
CA ALA A 20 -7.37 4.71 -18.06
C ALA A 20 -6.07 5.34 -18.61
N THR A 21 -5.91 5.46 -19.92
CA THR A 21 -4.68 5.98 -20.55
C THR A 21 -4.60 7.51 -20.61
N ALA A 22 -5.67 8.23 -20.26
CA ALA A 22 -5.75 9.69 -20.43
C ALA A 22 -5.24 10.51 -19.22
N ALA A 23 -4.73 9.88 -18.16
CA ALA A 23 -4.49 10.53 -16.87
C ALA A 23 -3.03 10.58 -16.40
N VAL A 24 -2.03 10.69 -17.29
CA VAL A 24 -0.63 10.89 -16.89
C VAL A 24 -0.04 12.19 -17.45
N VAL A 25 -0.35 13.32 -16.79
CA VAL A 25 0.45 14.54 -16.85
C VAL A 25 0.48 15.19 -15.47
N GLY A 26 1.69 15.36 -14.93
CA GLY A 26 2.00 16.21 -13.77
C GLY A 26 2.23 15.42 -12.48
N GLY A 27 3.29 15.65 -11.70
CA GLY A 27 4.31 16.68 -11.74
C GLY A 27 5.28 16.49 -10.55
N ASP A 28 6.39 17.21 -10.71
CA ASP A 28 7.66 17.34 -9.99
C ASP A 28 7.64 17.52 -8.45
N GLY A 29 8.71 17.00 -7.81
CA GLY A 29 9.50 17.76 -6.82
C GLY A 29 9.21 17.59 -5.31
N GLY A 30 10.24 17.16 -4.55
CA GLY A 30 10.40 17.54 -3.15
C GLY A 30 11.12 16.53 -2.25
N ASP A 31 12.44 16.64 -2.15
CA ASP A 31 13.31 16.03 -1.12
C ASP A 31 13.14 16.72 0.25
N ASP A 32 13.15 15.95 1.34
CA ASP A 32 13.77 16.36 2.60
C ASP A 32 14.26 15.18 3.45
N VAL A 33 15.49 15.33 3.95
CA VAL A 33 16.32 14.38 4.68
C VAL A 33 16.26 14.71 6.17
N GLY A 34 16.15 13.70 7.04
CA GLY A 34 16.35 13.89 8.48
C GLY A 34 16.23 12.60 9.29
N ALA A 35 17.36 11.98 9.60
CA ALA A 35 17.48 10.88 10.56
C ALA A 35 17.93 11.43 11.92
N GLU A 36 17.21 11.08 13.01
CA GLU A 36 17.87 10.79 14.30
C GLU A 36 16.94 9.99 15.25
N GLU A 37 17.45 8.83 15.63
CA GLU A 37 17.40 8.03 16.87
C GLU A 37 16.13 7.82 17.72
N ALA A 38 16.03 6.57 18.21
CA ALA A 38 14.93 5.94 18.90
C ALA A 38 14.83 6.23 20.41
N LYS A 39 13.59 6.16 20.91
CA LYS A 39 13.25 5.87 22.32
C LYS A 39 11.89 5.14 22.40
N PRO A 40 11.77 4.02 23.13
CA PRO A 40 10.50 3.47 23.61
C PRO A 40 10.40 3.56 25.15
N PRO A 41 9.31 3.10 25.77
CA PRO A 41 7.89 3.33 25.48
C PRO A 41 7.25 4.13 26.66
N ASP A 42 6.09 4.75 26.45
CA ASP A 42 5.26 5.25 27.55
C ASP A 42 3.82 4.78 27.35
N ASP A 43 3.30 4.15 28.38
CA ASP A 43 1.98 3.54 28.47
C ASP A 43 0.89 4.61 28.60
N GLY A 44 -0.18 4.48 27.82
CA GLY A 44 -1.46 5.09 28.17
C GLY A 44 -1.94 6.21 27.26
N ALA A 45 -2.56 5.82 26.15
CA ALA A 45 -3.87 6.30 25.69
C ALA A 45 -4.16 5.67 24.33
N PRO A 46 -5.38 5.18 24.04
CA PRO A 46 -5.75 4.88 22.66
C PRO A 46 -5.68 6.20 21.89
N ALA A 47 -4.69 6.32 21.01
CA ALA A 47 -4.65 7.41 20.04
C ALA A 47 -6.01 7.46 19.33
N PRO A 48 -6.63 8.65 19.16
CA PRO A 48 -7.92 8.75 18.50
C PRO A 48 -7.78 8.07 17.13
N ALA A 49 -8.69 7.16 16.82
CA ALA A 49 -8.68 6.41 15.57
C ALA A 49 -8.61 7.40 14.41
N ALA A 50 -7.40 7.59 13.89
CA ALA A 50 -7.15 8.46 12.75
C ALA A 50 -8.01 7.91 11.62
N LYS A 51 -8.82 8.78 11.03
CA LYS A 51 -9.61 8.40 9.85
C LYS A 51 -8.60 8.03 8.76
N LEU A 52 -8.55 6.76 8.42
CA LEU A 52 -7.74 6.25 7.32
C LEU A 52 -8.32 6.82 6.01
N ASP A 53 -7.83 7.98 5.58
CA ASP A 53 -8.17 8.54 4.28
C ASP A 53 -7.28 7.92 3.20
N VAL A 54 -7.78 6.83 2.62
CA VAL A 54 -7.10 6.10 1.54
C VAL A 54 -6.92 6.94 0.27
N ARG A 55 -7.66 8.04 0.11
CA ARG A 55 -7.54 8.89 -1.07
C ARG A 55 -6.49 9.97 -0.93
N ALA A 56 -6.07 10.28 0.30
CA ALA A 56 -5.14 11.36 0.58
C ALA A 56 -3.66 10.92 0.51
N ARG A 57 -3.35 9.62 0.42
CA ARG A 57 -1.96 9.13 0.33
C ARG A 57 -1.64 8.49 -1.02
N ARG A 58 -0.34 8.39 -1.28
CA ARG A 58 0.25 7.63 -2.37
C ARG A 58 0.41 6.18 -1.89
N TRP A 59 -0.05 5.21 -2.69
CA TRP A 59 0.10 3.78 -2.42
C TRP A 59 1.03 3.15 -3.46
N PRO A 60 2.35 3.18 -3.25
CA PRO A 60 3.30 2.49 -4.12
C PRO A 60 3.03 0.99 -4.16
N ARG A 61 2.92 0.43 -5.36
CA ARG A 61 2.98 -1.00 -5.60
C ARG A 61 4.26 -1.31 -6.38
N LEU A 62 5.06 -2.22 -5.85
CA LEU A 62 6.25 -2.75 -6.51
C LEU A 62 5.80 -3.77 -7.55
N THR A 63 6.04 -3.51 -8.83
CA THR A 63 5.61 -4.41 -9.91
C THR A 63 6.33 -5.76 -9.88
N ALA A 64 7.57 -5.79 -9.37
CA ALA A 64 8.40 -6.99 -9.32
C ALA A 64 7.87 -8.08 -8.37
N THR A 65 7.21 -7.70 -7.27
CA THR A 65 6.82 -8.66 -6.21
C THR A 65 5.41 -8.47 -5.69
N ASP A 66 4.55 -7.69 -6.37
CA ASP A 66 3.21 -7.27 -5.92
C ASP A 66 3.10 -6.59 -4.53
N GLY A 67 4.23 -6.44 -3.85
CA GLY A 67 4.37 -5.82 -2.54
C GLY A 67 4.06 -4.32 -2.59
N GLN A 68 3.48 -3.81 -1.50
CA GLN A 68 3.15 -2.40 -1.36
C GLN A 68 3.97 -1.76 -0.25
N LEU A 69 4.43 -0.53 -0.47
CA LEU A 69 5.03 0.29 0.58
C LEU A 69 3.91 1.05 1.29
N VAL A 70 3.69 0.75 2.57
CA VAL A 70 2.64 1.36 3.39
C VAL A 70 3.30 2.19 4.48
N VAL A 71 3.08 3.51 4.42
CA VAL A 71 3.59 4.44 5.44
C VAL A 71 2.62 4.48 6.62
N GLY A 72 3.14 4.15 7.80
CA GLY A 72 2.45 4.27 9.07
C GLY A 72 1.97 5.70 9.35
N GLU A 73 0.93 5.80 10.16
CA GLU A 73 0.40 7.07 10.67
C GLU A 73 1.16 7.63 11.88
N SER A 74 2.29 7.01 12.24
CA SER A 74 3.10 7.48 13.37
C SER A 74 3.75 8.82 13.06
N LYS A 75 4.11 9.59 14.10
CA LYS A 75 4.86 10.86 13.95
C LYS A 75 6.17 10.69 13.17
N ARG A 76 6.72 9.47 13.16
CA ARG A 76 7.96 9.10 12.48
C ARG A 76 7.76 8.73 11.00
N LYS A 77 6.50 8.64 10.51
CA LYS A 77 6.18 8.20 9.14
C LYS A 77 6.94 6.93 8.75
N GLU A 78 6.94 5.94 9.63
CA GLU A 78 7.64 4.68 9.39
C GLU A 78 7.07 3.97 8.16
N GLU A 79 7.94 3.55 7.25
CA GLU A 79 7.55 2.82 6.05
C GLU A 79 7.60 1.32 6.33
N TYR A 80 6.52 0.62 5.96
CA TYR A 80 6.43 -0.83 6.10
C TYR A 80 6.25 -1.46 4.72
N ILE A 81 6.92 -2.59 4.49
CA ILE A 81 6.67 -3.42 3.33
C ILE A 81 5.47 -4.32 3.67
N CYS A 82 4.45 -4.26 2.82
CA CYS A 82 3.19 -4.95 3.02
C CYS A 82 2.82 -5.77 1.77
N PHE A 83 2.82 -7.08 1.93
CA PHE A 83 2.23 -8.04 1.01
C PHE A 83 0.82 -8.35 1.53
N PRO A 84 -0.25 -7.82 0.89
CA PRO A 84 -1.60 -7.79 1.44
C PRO A 84 -2.13 -9.14 1.91
N GLU A 85 -1.70 -10.22 1.25
CA GLU A 85 -2.13 -11.59 1.52
C GLU A 85 -1.22 -12.38 2.47
N HIS A 86 0.02 -11.95 2.67
CA HIS A 86 1.04 -12.84 3.23
C HIS A 86 1.83 -12.23 4.39
N LEU A 87 2.18 -10.95 4.32
CA LEU A 87 3.16 -10.37 5.23
C LEU A 87 2.98 -8.87 5.39
N CYS A 88 3.23 -8.35 6.59
CA CYS A 88 3.54 -6.94 6.78
C CYS A 88 4.68 -6.80 7.78
N THR A 89 5.61 -5.88 7.54
CA THR A 89 6.79 -5.71 8.39
C THR A 89 6.52 -4.85 9.63
N CYS A 90 5.25 -4.52 9.90
CA CYS A 90 4.90 -3.78 11.10
C CYS A 90 4.88 -4.69 12.34
N TYR A 91 5.14 -4.08 13.50
CA TYR A 91 5.16 -4.79 14.79
C TYR A 91 3.86 -5.56 15.08
N SER A 92 2.70 -4.96 14.84
CA SER A 92 1.39 -5.60 15.09
C SER A 92 1.17 -6.87 14.26
N PHE A 93 1.76 -6.97 13.06
CA PHE A 93 1.62 -8.19 12.27
C PHE A 93 2.29 -9.38 12.98
N PHE A 94 3.53 -9.20 13.41
CA PHE A 94 4.25 -10.26 14.12
C PHE A 94 3.64 -10.57 15.49
N TYR A 95 3.19 -9.56 16.22
CA TYR A 95 2.68 -9.75 17.58
C TYR A 95 1.24 -10.29 17.60
N ASP A 96 0.30 -9.57 16.97
CA ASP A 96 -1.14 -9.87 17.10
C ASP A 96 -1.59 -11.01 16.18
N ILE A 97 -0.97 -11.15 15.00
CA ILE A 97 -1.39 -12.11 13.97
C ILE A 97 -0.53 -13.37 14.05
N VAL A 98 0.80 -13.25 13.92
CA VAL A 98 1.69 -14.42 13.92
C VAL A 98 1.83 -15.01 15.33
N GLY A 99 2.14 -14.16 16.31
CA GLY A 99 2.42 -14.61 17.68
C GLY A 99 1.18 -15.04 18.46
N ARG A 100 0.07 -14.31 18.32
CA ARG A 100 -1.16 -14.57 19.09
C ARG A 100 -2.31 -15.18 18.28
N GLY A 101 -2.36 -14.98 16.97
CA GLY A 101 -3.47 -15.44 16.14
C GLY A 101 -4.81 -14.77 16.43
N GLU A 102 -4.81 -13.59 17.05
CA GLU A 102 -6.02 -12.90 17.50
C GLU A 102 -6.68 -12.06 16.41
N GLN A 103 -5.91 -11.71 15.38
CA GLN A 103 -6.35 -10.90 14.25
C GLN A 103 -6.02 -11.62 12.94
N LEU A 104 -6.85 -11.40 11.91
CA LEU A 104 -6.62 -11.97 10.57
C LEU A 104 -5.65 -11.12 9.74
N CYS A 105 -5.56 -9.83 10.02
CA CYS A 105 -4.75 -8.90 9.26
C CYS A 105 -4.43 -7.64 10.08
N CYS A 106 -3.34 -6.96 9.74
CA CYS A 106 -3.00 -5.69 10.37
C CYS A 106 -3.67 -4.53 9.61
N LYS A 107 -3.70 -3.35 10.24
CA LYS A 107 -4.26 -2.16 9.59
C LYS A 107 -3.59 -1.82 8.24
N HIS A 108 -2.31 -2.15 8.06
CA HIS A 108 -1.59 -1.89 6.82
C HIS A 108 -2.02 -2.84 5.70
N GLN A 109 -2.24 -4.13 6.01
CA GLN A 109 -2.82 -5.07 5.04
C GLN A 109 -4.24 -4.66 4.63
N LEU A 110 -5.06 -4.19 5.59
CA LEU A 110 -6.36 -3.63 5.28
C LEU A 110 -6.26 -2.40 4.37
N ALA A 111 -5.35 -1.48 4.69
CA ALA A 111 -5.12 -0.28 3.88
C ALA A 111 -4.66 -0.63 2.45
N ALA A 112 -3.76 -1.60 2.32
CA ALA A 112 -3.23 -2.07 1.04
C ALA A 112 -4.31 -2.72 0.16
N ARG A 113 -5.13 -3.60 0.74
CA ARG A 113 -6.29 -4.20 0.06
C ARG A 113 -7.34 -3.16 -0.32
N LEU A 114 -7.56 -2.17 0.55
CA LEU A 114 -8.52 -1.11 0.28
C LEU A 114 -8.06 -0.22 -0.87
N ALA A 115 -6.77 0.16 -0.89
CA ALA A 115 -6.18 0.91 -2.00
C ALA A 115 -6.28 0.17 -3.34
N GLU A 116 -6.13 -1.15 -3.31
CA GLU A 116 -6.39 -2.03 -4.46
C GLU A 116 -7.85 -2.03 -4.91
N ALA A 117 -8.78 -2.22 -3.98
CA ALA A 117 -10.20 -2.21 -4.28
C ALA A 117 -10.70 -0.86 -4.82
N VAL A 118 -10.04 0.25 -4.46
CA VAL A 118 -10.38 1.60 -4.97
C VAL A 118 -9.53 2.05 -6.16
N SER A 119 -8.69 1.18 -6.71
CA SER A 119 -7.78 1.47 -7.82
C SER A 119 -6.91 2.71 -7.59
N LYS A 120 -6.35 2.84 -6.39
CA LYS A 120 -5.46 3.95 -5.99
C LYS A 120 -3.98 3.53 -5.85
N LEU A 121 -3.61 2.34 -6.32
CA LEU A 121 -2.19 2.01 -6.43
C LEU A 121 -1.50 2.86 -7.48
N GLN A 122 -0.24 3.18 -7.19
CA GLN A 122 0.71 3.71 -8.15
C GLN A 122 1.81 2.68 -8.33
N ASP A 123 1.85 2.05 -9.51
CA ASP A 123 2.87 1.08 -9.83
C ASP A 123 4.22 1.79 -9.96
N ILE A 124 5.22 1.26 -9.26
CA ILE A 124 6.60 1.75 -9.30
C ILE A 124 7.47 0.59 -9.78
N GLU A 125 8.20 0.84 -10.85
CA GLU A 125 9.25 -0.06 -11.32
C GLU A 125 10.48 0.14 -10.45
N VAL A 126 11.00 -0.97 -9.95
CA VAL A 126 12.18 -1.00 -9.10
C VAL A 126 13.09 -2.11 -9.62
N THR A 127 14.38 -1.83 -9.71
CA THR A 127 15.37 -2.83 -10.13
C THR A 127 15.52 -3.94 -9.10
N ASP A 128 16.01 -5.10 -9.51
CA ASP A 128 16.24 -6.22 -8.59
C ASP A 128 17.24 -5.84 -7.49
N GLU A 129 18.24 -5.01 -7.80
CA GLU A 129 19.21 -4.50 -6.82
C GLU A 129 18.56 -3.59 -5.78
N GLU A 130 17.70 -2.65 -6.20
CA GLU A 130 16.98 -1.76 -5.30
C GLU A 130 15.97 -2.53 -4.44
N LEU A 131 15.26 -3.48 -5.04
CA LEU A 131 14.36 -4.37 -4.33
C LEU A 131 15.10 -5.19 -3.28
N ALA A 132 16.24 -5.80 -3.64
CA ALA A 132 17.07 -6.53 -2.70
C ALA A 132 17.54 -5.62 -1.55
N HIS A 133 17.90 -4.37 -1.85
CA HIS A 133 18.31 -3.40 -0.84
C HIS A 133 17.16 -2.97 0.09
N MET A 134 15.94 -2.85 -0.43
CA MET A 134 14.73 -2.61 0.39
C MET A 134 14.42 -3.79 1.29
N LEU A 135 14.49 -5.01 0.76
CA LEU A 135 14.20 -6.25 1.49
C LEU A 135 15.29 -6.60 2.53
N ALA A 136 16.54 -6.23 2.29
CA ALA A 136 17.64 -6.48 3.23
C ALA A 136 17.57 -5.63 4.51
N LYS A 137 16.71 -4.60 4.54
CA LYS A 137 16.49 -3.74 5.71
C LYS A 137 15.33 -4.20 6.59
N LEU A 138 14.67 -5.31 6.23
CA LEU A 138 13.63 -5.96 7.02
C LEU A 138 14.22 -6.74 8.18
#